data_AF-A0A9P5CMZ9-F1
#
_entry.id   AF-A0A9P5CMZ9-F1
#
_cell.length_a   1.000
_cell.length_b   1.000
_cell.length_c   1.000
_cell.angle_alpha   90.00
_cell.angle_beta   90.00
_cell.angle_gamma   90.00
#
_symmetry.space_group_name_H-M   'P 1'
#
loop_
_entity.id
_entity.type
_entity.pdbx_description
1 polymer ?
#
loop_
_entity_poly.entity_id
_entity_poly.type
_entity_poly.pdbx_seq_one_letter_code
_entity_poly.pdbx_strand_id
1 'polypeptide(L)' 'MYFARVLVTLGLLTASTMACTAGTWSCGNQNGAPGPDGAVYECDSTGNWVETALCGGTTCCFSTGSNAGCSC' A
#
# COMPACT_ATOMS: atom_id res chain seq x y z
N MET A 1 -17.97 -35.90 26.27
CA MET A 1 -17.08 -34.74 26.48
C MET A 1 -16.80 -34.11 25.12
N TYR A 2 -17.69 -33.23 24.63
CA TYR A 2 -17.65 -32.66 23.26
C TYR A 2 -17.08 -31.24 23.22
N PHE A 3 -16.42 -30.80 24.28
CA PHE A 3 -16.11 -29.38 24.53
C PHE A 3 -14.76 -28.90 23.96
N ALA A 4 -14.03 -29.72 23.21
CA ALA A 4 -12.70 -29.35 22.72
C ALA A 4 -12.64 -28.93 21.23
N ARG A 5 -13.78 -28.95 20.52
CA ARG A 5 -13.80 -28.65 19.06
C ARG A 5 -14.25 -27.24 18.69
N VAL A 6 -14.67 -26.43 19.66
CA VAL A 6 -15.28 -25.11 19.39
C VAL A 6 -14.25 -23.98 19.36
N LEU A 7 -13.00 -24.21 19.80
CA LEU A 7 -12.01 -23.15 19.96
C LEU A 7 -11.11 -22.87 18.75
N VAL A 8 -11.22 -23.66 17.67
CA VAL A 8 -10.35 -23.50 16.47
C VAL A 8 -10.95 -22.54 15.43
N THR A 9 -12.22 -22.16 15.56
CA THR A 9 -12.91 -21.33 14.56
C THR A 9 -12.91 -19.82 14.86
N LEU A 10 -12.41 -19.39 16.02
CA LEU A 10 -12.34 -17.96 16.41
C LEU A 10 -10.97 -17.31 16.16
N GLY A 11 -10.07 -18.00 15.45
CA GLY A 11 -8.73 -17.49 15.10
C GLY A 11 -8.68 -16.72 13.79
N LEU A 12 -9.82 -16.41 13.15
CA LEU A 12 -9.88 -15.51 12.00
C LEU A 12 -9.79 -14.06 12.51
N LEU A 13 -8.67 -13.76 13.17
CA LEU A 13 -8.20 -12.40 13.34
C LEU A 13 -8.20 -11.80 11.95
N THR A 14 -9.05 -10.81 11.74
CA THR A 14 -9.00 -9.88 10.63
C THR A 14 -7.61 -9.25 10.63
N ALA A 15 -6.64 -9.94 10.02
CA ALA A 15 -5.48 -9.31 9.46
C ALA A 15 -6.04 -8.42 8.36
N SER A 16 -6.40 -7.18 8.73
CA SER A 16 -6.52 -6.10 7.78
C SER A 16 -5.18 -6.06 7.05
N THR A 17 -5.14 -6.67 5.87
CA THR A 17 -3.96 -6.74 5.01
C THR A 17 -3.68 -5.32 4.57
N MET A 18 -2.87 -4.60 5.34
CA MET A 18 -2.37 -3.30 4.95
C MET A 18 -1.63 -3.51 3.63
N ALA A 19 -2.04 -2.83 2.56
CA ALA A 19 -1.37 -2.92 1.27
C ALA A 19 0.03 -2.28 1.33
N CYS A 20 0.23 -1.40 2.31
CA CYS A 20 1.46 -0.63 2.50
C CYS A 20 1.62 -0.18 3.96
N THR A 21 2.81 0.34 4.28
CA THR A 21 3.08 0.95 5.60
C THR A 21 2.69 2.43 5.58
N ALA A 22 1.87 2.86 6.54
CA ALA A 22 1.42 4.25 6.63
C ALA A 22 2.58 5.25 6.60
N GLY A 23 2.43 6.33 5.84
CA GLY A 23 3.45 7.37 5.66
C GLY A 23 4.56 7.00 4.68
N THR A 24 4.49 5.84 4.03
CA THR A 24 5.37 5.51 2.89
C THR A 24 4.78 6.02 1.59
N TRP A 25 5.66 6.29 0.62
CA TRP A 25 5.31 6.78 -0.70
C TRP A 25 5.91 5.90 -1.77
N SER A 26 5.19 5.72 -2.87
CA SER A 26 5.64 4.93 -4.00
C SER A 26 5.13 5.49 -5.32
N CYS A 27 5.85 5.22 -6.41
CA CYS A 27 5.33 5.44 -7.75
C CYS A 27 4.30 4.37 -8.11
N GLY A 28 3.35 4.71 -8.98
CA GLY A 28 2.39 3.76 -9.56
C GLY A 28 3.12 2.57 -10.19
N ASN A 29 2.52 1.38 -10.08
CA ASN A 29 3.10 0.10 -10.48
C ASN A 29 4.41 -0.29 -9.75
N GLN A 30 4.79 0.41 -8.69
CA GLN A 30 5.95 0.09 -7.86
C GLN A 30 5.56 -0.17 -6.40
N ASN A 31 6.29 -1.07 -5.73
CA ASN A 31 6.08 -1.42 -4.32
C ASN A 31 4.63 -1.78 -3.95
N GLY A 32 3.86 -2.32 -4.92
CA GLY A 32 2.46 -2.67 -4.74
C GLY A 32 1.46 -1.50 -4.85
N ALA A 33 1.91 -0.29 -5.18
CA ALA A 33 1.03 0.84 -5.42
C ALA A 33 0.20 0.63 -6.71
N PRO A 34 -1.14 0.69 -6.62
CA PRO A 34 -2.02 0.48 -7.76
C PRO A 34 -2.07 1.75 -8.60
N GLY A 35 -1.79 1.68 -9.91
CA GLY A 35 -1.98 2.84 -10.78
C GLY A 35 -0.97 2.96 -11.91
N PRO A 36 -1.15 3.94 -12.82
CA PRO A 36 -0.27 4.10 -13.96
C PRO A 36 1.13 4.57 -13.54
N ASP A 37 2.12 4.19 -14.32
CA ASP A 37 3.48 4.69 -14.18
C ASP A 37 3.51 6.22 -14.30
N GLY A 38 4.14 6.89 -13.33
CA GLY A 38 4.17 8.35 -13.23
C GLY A 38 3.22 8.95 -12.21
N ALA A 39 2.32 8.16 -11.62
CA ALA A 39 1.54 8.59 -10.46
C ALA A 39 2.35 8.40 -9.15
N VAL A 40 2.12 9.28 -8.18
CA VAL A 40 2.68 9.22 -6.84
C VAL A 40 1.56 8.83 -5.88
N TYR A 41 1.82 7.80 -5.08
CA TYR A 41 0.91 7.30 -4.06
C TYR A 41 1.51 7.50 -2.68
N GLU A 42 0.68 7.95 -1.74
CA GLU A 42 0.95 7.94 -0.31
C GLU A 42 0.16 6.82 0.34
N CYS A 43 0.79 6.09 1.26
CA CYS A 43 0.08 5.12 2.08
C CYS A 43 -0.58 5.83 3.26
N ASP A 44 -1.90 5.80 3.31
CA ASP A 44 -2.66 6.42 4.40
C ASP A 44 -2.52 5.65 5.74
N SER A 45 -3.05 6.23 6.81
CA SER A 45 -3.03 5.61 8.15
C SER A 45 -3.81 4.30 8.25
N THR A 46 -4.63 3.98 7.25
CA THR A 46 -5.39 2.72 7.16
C THR A 46 -4.66 1.66 6.34
N GLY A 47 -3.47 1.96 5.82
CA GLY A 47 -2.66 1.03 5.04
C GLY A 47 -3.12 0.91 3.59
N ASN A 48 -3.80 1.92 3.05
CA ASN A 48 -4.24 1.98 1.66
C ASN A 48 -3.42 2.98 0.86
N TRP A 49 -3.11 2.64 -0.39
CA TRP A 49 -2.49 3.56 -1.32
C TRP A 49 -3.50 4.59 -1.81
N VAL A 50 -3.15 5.87 -1.65
CA VAL A 50 -3.93 7.01 -2.10
C VAL A 50 -3.10 7.81 -3.10
N GLU A 51 -3.63 8.05 -4.28
CA GLU A 51 -2.95 8.88 -5.28
C GLU A 51 -2.91 10.33 -4.80
N THR A 52 -1.71 10.92 -4.80
CA THR A 52 -1.49 12.30 -4.35
C THR A 52 -1.05 13.22 -5.48
N ALA A 53 -0.36 12.70 -6.50
CA ALA A 53 0.08 13.49 -7.65
C ALA A 53 0.29 12.63 -8.90
N LEU A 54 0.33 13.28 -10.07
CA LEU A 54 0.69 12.67 -11.35
C LEU A 54 1.84 13.48 -11.97
N CYS A 55 3.01 12.86 -12.14
CA CYS A 55 4.24 13.51 -12.61
C CYS A 55 4.29 13.73 -14.13
N GLY A 56 3.20 13.49 -14.86
CA GLY A 56 3.14 13.67 -16.31
C GLY A 56 3.78 12.55 -17.14
N GLY A 57 4.34 11.51 -16.51
CA GLY A 57 4.82 10.31 -17.21
C GLY A 57 5.68 9.39 -16.34
N THR A 58 5.90 8.16 -16.82
CA THR A 58 6.68 7.10 -16.14
C THR A 58 8.06 7.55 -15.71
N THR A 59 8.76 8.31 -16.54
CA THR A 59 10.14 8.73 -16.32
C THR A 59 10.25 9.87 -15.29
N CYS A 60 9.14 10.55 -15.02
CA CYS A 60 9.10 11.73 -14.16
C CYS A 60 8.84 11.36 -12.69
N CYS A 61 8.38 10.15 -12.39
CA CYS A 61 8.22 9.68 -11.01
C CYS A 61 9.49 8.95 -10.56
N PHE A 62 10.02 9.35 -9.40
CA PHE A 62 11.12 8.65 -8.75
C PHE A 62 10.68 8.16 -7.37
N SER A 63 11.16 6.98 -6.98
CA SER A 63 10.98 6.42 -5.63
C SER A 63 12.34 6.14 -5.00
N THR A 64 12.53 6.59 -3.77
CA THR A 64 13.74 6.38 -2.97
C THR A 64 13.36 5.79 -1.62
N GLY A 65 13.41 4.46 -1.53
CA GLY A 65 13.04 3.72 -0.34
C GLY A 65 11.56 3.89 -0.01
N SER A 66 11.25 4.67 1.02
CA SER A 66 9.89 4.96 1.48
C SER A 66 9.34 6.31 1.01
N ASN A 67 10.05 7.00 0.11
CA ASN A 67 9.64 8.28 -0.46
C ASN A 67 9.42 8.16 -1.97
N ALA A 68 8.53 8.97 -2.53
CA ALA A 68 8.34 9.13 -3.97
C ALA A 68 8.01 10.58 -4.30
N GLY A 69 8.35 11.01 -5.52
CA GLY A 69 8.13 12.37 -5.96
C GLY A 69 8.25 12.52 -7.47
N CYS A 70 7.99 13.74 -7.92
CA CYS A 70 8.06 14.11 -9.33
C CYS A 70 9.31 14.92 -9.63
N SER A 71 10.10 14.48 -10.63
CA SER A 71 11.27 15.20 -11.14
C SER A 71 11.42 14.92 -12.64
N CYS A 72 11.42 15.98 -13.46
CA CYS A 72 11.64 15.95 -14.90
C CYS A 72 12.10 17.31 -15.42
#